data_AF-A0A803KPB9-F1
#
_entry.id   AF-A0A803KPB9-F1
#
_cell.length_a   1.000
_cell.length_b   1.000
_cell.length_c   1.000
_cell.angle_alpha   90.00
_cell.angle_beta   90.00
_cell.angle_gamma   90.00
#
_symmetry.space_group_name_H-M   'P 1'
#
loop_
_entity.id
_entity.type
_entity.pdbx_description
1 polymer ?
#
loop_
_entity_poly.entity_id
_entity_poly.type
_entity_poly.pdbx_seq_one_letter_code
_entity_poly.pdbx_strand_id
1 'polypeptide(L)'
;MSPSISRGLEDSVIETFPKFSYTSSNDMDIDTDIDAKVRMTGECVVCLGVFVKNEILRLLPKCGHVFHADCIDTWLRFRGTCPFCRANLMAAGDGRPQEMPTTRVEVPINIRENPRLGMMTAPF
;
A
#
# COMPACT_ATOMS: atom_id res chain seq x y z
N MET A 1 3.26 30.02 17.26
CA MET A 1 3.61 28.84 16.46
C MET A 1 2.32 28.15 16.07
N SER A 2 1.82 28.44 14.87
CA SER A 2 0.59 27.85 14.34
C SER A 2 0.92 26.46 13.75
N PRO A 3 0.11 25.42 13.97
CA PRO A 3 0.39 24.11 13.41
C PRO A 3 0.25 24.19 11.89
N SER A 4 1.26 23.71 11.18
CA SER A 4 1.24 23.59 9.73
C SER A 4 0.12 22.61 9.36
N ILE A 5 -1.08 23.12 9.08
CA ILE A 5 -2.19 22.32 8.53
C ILE A 5 -1.63 21.69 7.26
N SER A 6 -1.45 20.37 7.31
CA SER A 6 -0.94 19.58 6.21
C SER A 6 -1.95 19.68 5.08
N ARG A 7 -1.74 20.63 4.17
CA ARG A 7 -2.58 20.80 2.97
C ARG A 7 -2.44 19.53 2.12
N GLY A 8 -3.54 19.03 1.61
CA GLY A 8 -3.53 17.91 0.67
C GLY A 8 -2.88 18.28 -0.67
N LEU A 9 -3.07 17.44 -1.67
CA LEU A 9 -2.60 17.70 -3.04
C LEU A 9 -3.57 18.65 -3.76
N GLU A 10 -3.01 19.45 -4.66
CA GLU A 10 -3.78 20.26 -5.59
C GLU A 10 -4.50 19.38 -6.63
N ASP A 11 -5.71 19.79 -7.05
CA ASP A 11 -6.52 19.06 -8.03
C ASP A 11 -5.74 18.76 -9.31
N SER A 12 -4.97 19.72 -9.82
CA SER A 12 -4.16 19.53 -11.03
C SER A 12 -3.15 18.38 -10.89
N VAL A 13 -2.59 18.17 -9.70
CA VAL A 13 -1.68 17.04 -9.44
C VAL A 13 -2.48 15.74 -9.36
N ILE A 14 -3.60 15.74 -8.63
CA ILE A 14 -4.47 14.57 -8.49
C ILE A 14 -4.96 14.10 -9.87
N GLU A 15 -5.30 15.01 -10.78
CA GLU A 15 -5.75 14.69 -12.14
C GLU A 15 -4.69 13.96 -12.97
N THR A 16 -3.40 14.18 -12.71
CA THR A 16 -2.31 13.45 -13.39
C THR A 16 -2.22 11.98 -13.01
N PHE A 17 -2.86 11.56 -11.91
CA PHE A 17 -2.74 10.17 -11.45
C PHE A 17 -3.50 9.23 -12.39
N PRO A 18 -2.97 8.03 -12.68
CA PRO A 18 -3.60 7.12 -13.64
C PRO A 18 -5.05 6.76 -13.26
N LYS A 19 -5.96 6.86 -14.23
CA LYS A 19 -7.34 6.39 -14.14
C LYS A 19 -7.57 5.26 -15.13
N PHE A 20 -8.44 4.32 -14.77
CA PHE A 20 -8.88 3.23 -15.65
C PHE A 20 -10.29 2.77 -15.29
N SER A 21 -10.99 2.16 -16.24
CA SER A 21 -12.28 1.53 -15.99
C SER A 21 -12.11 0.12 -15.46
N TYR A 22 -12.88 -0.24 -14.43
CA TYR A 22 -12.84 -1.59 -13.88
C TYR A 22 -13.52 -2.59 -14.82
N THR A 23 -12.82 -3.69 -15.12
CA THR A 23 -13.37 -4.84 -15.84
C THR A 23 -13.46 -6.01 -14.87
N SER A 24 -14.68 -6.44 -14.56
CA SER A 24 -14.96 -7.62 -13.72
C SER A 24 -14.57 -8.89 -14.48
N SER A 25 -13.27 -9.21 -14.51
CA SER A 25 -12.77 -10.48 -15.03
C SER A 25 -12.59 -11.40 -13.82
N ASN A 26 -13.65 -12.12 -13.48
CA ASN A 26 -13.72 -12.94 -12.25
C ASN A 26 -12.92 -14.25 -12.32
N ASP A 27 -11.95 -14.38 -13.24
CA ASP A 27 -11.17 -15.60 -13.46
C ASP A 27 -9.67 -15.32 -13.34
N MET A 28 -9.22 -14.84 -12.18
CA MET A 28 -7.79 -14.72 -11.87
C MET A 28 -7.33 -15.96 -11.12
N ASP A 29 -6.60 -16.83 -11.82
CA ASP A 29 -5.94 -18.00 -11.25
C ASP A 29 -5.13 -17.62 -10.00
N ILE A 30 -5.30 -18.41 -8.95
CA ILE A 30 -4.80 -18.20 -7.59
C ILE A 30 -3.26 -18.24 -7.46
N ASP A 31 -2.54 -18.38 -8.59
CA ASP A 31 -1.08 -18.47 -8.68
C ASP A 31 -0.39 -17.15 -9.09
N THR A 32 -1.14 -16.05 -9.19
CA THR A 32 -0.57 -14.73 -9.49
C THR A 32 -0.07 -14.03 -8.23
N ASP A 33 1.13 -13.43 -8.35
CA ASP A 33 1.88 -12.68 -7.34
C ASP A 33 1.00 -11.99 -6.27
N ILE A 34 1.16 -12.41 -5.02
CA ILE A 34 0.41 -11.91 -3.84
C ILE A 34 0.46 -10.38 -3.78
N ASP A 35 1.56 -9.77 -4.21
CA ASP A 35 1.75 -8.31 -4.20
C ASP A 35 0.80 -7.59 -5.17
N ALA A 36 0.48 -8.20 -6.32
CA ALA A 36 -0.48 -7.64 -7.27
C ALA A 36 -1.91 -7.68 -6.70
N LYS A 37 -2.27 -8.75 -5.98
CA LYS A 37 -3.57 -8.88 -5.32
C LYS A 37 -3.74 -7.89 -4.17
N VAL A 38 -2.70 -7.64 -3.37
CA VAL A 38 -2.76 -6.64 -2.28
C VAL A 38 -2.98 -5.23 -2.83
N ARG A 39 -2.43 -4.91 -3.99
CA ARG A 39 -2.63 -3.61 -4.66
C ARG A 39 -4.04 -3.45 -5.25
N MET A 40 -4.73 -4.57 -5.50
CA MET A 40 -6.05 -4.63 -6.14
C MET A 40 -6.99 -5.56 -5.35
N THR A 41 -7.41 -5.14 -4.16
CA THR A 41 -8.28 -5.92 -3.25
C THR A 41 -9.70 -6.14 -3.77
N GLY A 42 -10.05 -5.58 -4.93
CA GLY A 42 -11.41 -5.65 -5.49
C GLY A 42 -12.43 -4.75 -4.77
N GLU A 43 -11.98 -3.97 -3.78
CA GLU A 43 -12.82 -3.09 -2.97
C GLU A 43 -12.11 -1.76 -2.68
N CYS A 44 -12.89 -0.70 -2.50
CA CYS A 44 -12.41 0.61 -2.14
C CYS A 44 -12.41 0.75 -0.61
N VAL A 45 -11.24 0.76 0.02
CA VAL A 45 -11.16 0.89 1.50
C VAL A 45 -11.61 2.26 2.04
N VAL A 46 -11.88 3.24 1.17
CA VAL A 46 -12.41 4.56 1.57
C VAL A 46 -13.91 4.49 1.79
N CYS A 47 -14.66 3.85 0.88
CA CYS A 47 -16.12 3.72 0.98
C CYS A 47 -16.58 2.31 1.42
N LEU A 48 -15.64 1.36 1.56
CA LEU A 48 -15.87 -0.07 1.82
C LEU A 48 -16.76 -0.76 0.77
N GLY A 49 -16.83 -0.20 -0.45
CA GLY A 49 -17.61 -0.73 -1.56
C GLY A 49 -16.78 -1.59 -2.50
N VAL A 50 -17.36 -2.68 -2.99
CA VAL A 50 -16.76 -3.52 -4.05
C VAL A 50 -16.70 -2.76 -5.37
N PHE A 51 -15.67 -3.02 -6.19
CA PHE A 51 -15.59 -2.44 -7.53
C PHE A 51 -16.60 -3.11 -8.47
N VAL A 52 -17.31 -2.30 -9.23
CA VAL A 52 -18.31 -2.74 -10.21
C VAL A 52 -17.83 -2.42 -11.62
N LYS A 53 -18.20 -3.28 -12.57
CA LYS A 53 -17.84 -3.12 -13.98
C LYS A 53 -18.14 -1.70 -14.47
N ASN A 54 -17.19 -1.11 -15.19
CA ASN A 54 -17.22 0.24 -15.75
C ASN A 54 -17.08 1.39 -14.73
N GLU A 55 -16.87 1.12 -13.44
CA GLU A 55 -16.50 2.18 -12.50
C GLU A 55 -15.10 2.73 -12.81
N ILE A 56 -14.93 4.03 -12.58
CA ILE A 56 -13.63 4.68 -12.78
C ILE A 56 -12.83 4.56 -11.49
N LEU A 57 -11.71 3.86 -11.60
CA LEU A 57 -10.75 3.68 -10.53
C LEU A 57 -9.53 4.55 -10.77
N ARG A 58 -8.84 4.88 -9.69
CA ARG A 58 -7.58 5.61 -9.71
C ARG A 58 -6.50 4.82 -8.99
N LEU A 59 -5.34 4.74 -9.65
CA LEU A 59 -4.13 4.13 -9.11
C LEU A 59 -3.21 5.20 -8.53
N LEU A 60 -2.68 4.95 -7.34
CA LEU A 60 -1.70 5.84 -6.71
C LEU A 60 -0.27 5.51 -7.18
N PRO A 61 0.43 6.40 -7.90
CA PRO A 61 1.66 6.05 -8.62
C PRO A 61 2.84 5.64 -7.72
N LYS A 62 2.88 6.09 -6.45
CA LYS A 62 3.96 5.73 -5.52
C LYS A 62 3.84 4.33 -4.93
N CYS A 63 2.63 3.76 -4.86
CA CYS A 63 2.40 2.50 -4.14
C CYS A 63 1.51 1.50 -4.87
N GLY A 64 0.89 1.89 -5.99
CA GLY A 64 0.06 1.01 -6.82
C GLY A 64 -1.33 0.69 -6.27
N HIS A 65 -1.71 1.20 -5.10
CA HIS A 65 -3.05 0.95 -4.54
C HIS A 65 -4.14 1.64 -5.34
N VAL A 66 -5.27 0.95 -5.46
CA VAL A 66 -6.42 1.35 -6.29
C VAL A 66 -7.64 1.69 -5.42
N PHE A 67 -8.37 2.72 -5.84
CA PHE A 67 -9.57 3.23 -5.19
C PHE A 67 -10.56 3.71 -6.24
N HIS A 68 -11.84 3.92 -5.88
CA HIS A 68 -12.73 4.74 -6.71
C HIS A 68 -12.14 6.15 -6.88
N ALA A 69 -12.16 6.67 -8.10
CA ALA A 69 -11.58 7.97 -8.41
C ALA A 69 -12.18 9.08 -7.52
N ASP A 70 -13.50 9.14 -7.38
CA ASP A 70 -14.17 10.17 -6.57
C ASP A 70 -13.81 10.08 -5.08
N CYS A 71 -13.69 8.86 -4.56
CA CYS A 71 -13.35 8.61 -3.16
C CYS A 71 -11.92 9.07 -2.85
N ILE A 72 -10.96 8.68 -3.68
CA ILE A 72 -9.55 9.03 -3.43
C ILE A 72 -9.25 10.49 -3.76
N ASP A 73 -9.91 11.08 -4.76
CA ASP A 73 -9.72 12.50 -5.09
C ASP A 73 -10.15 13.38 -3.92
N THR A 74 -11.31 13.07 -3.32
CA THR A 74 -11.79 13.76 -2.12
C THR A 74 -10.80 13.62 -0.97
N TRP A 75 -10.27 12.42 -0.73
CA TRP A 75 -9.28 12.19 0.32
C TRP A 75 -7.99 13.00 0.08
N LEU A 76 -7.45 12.97 -1.14
CA LEU A 76 -6.17 13.56 -1.48
C LEU A 76 -6.16 15.09 -1.37
N ARG A 77 -7.30 15.76 -1.57
CA ARG A 77 -7.47 17.20 -1.33
C ARG A 77 -7.21 17.59 0.13
N PHE A 78 -7.42 16.68 1.07
CA PHE A 78 -7.19 16.91 2.50
C PHE A 78 -5.93 16.24 3.04
N ARG A 79 -5.50 15.11 2.46
CA ARG A 79 -4.37 14.31 2.95
C ARG A 79 -3.55 13.75 1.80
N GLY A 80 -2.29 14.18 1.70
CA GLY A 80 -1.37 13.72 0.67
C GLY A 80 -0.75 12.33 0.87
N THR A 81 -1.48 11.41 1.47
CA THR A 81 -1.00 10.06 1.82
C THR A 81 -1.98 9.00 1.39
N CYS A 82 -1.50 7.85 0.93
CA CYS A 82 -2.33 6.68 0.62
C CYS A 82 -3.15 6.24 1.86
N PRO A 83 -4.49 6.09 1.76
CA PRO A 83 -5.32 5.59 2.86
C PRO A 83 -4.94 4.19 3.36
N PHE A 84 -4.39 3.36 2.46
CA PHE A 84 -4.05 1.97 2.76
C PHE A 84 -2.67 1.84 3.40
N CYS A 85 -1.62 2.29 2.73
CA CYS A 85 -0.22 2.08 3.15
C CYS A 85 0.49 3.33 3.70
N ARG A 86 -0.19 4.48 3.77
CA ARG A 86 0.35 5.77 4.24
C ARG A 86 1.53 6.33 3.43
N ALA A 87 1.83 5.77 2.26
CA ALA A 87 2.84 6.32 1.34
C ALA A 87 2.55 7.80 1.02
N ASN A 88 3.57 8.65 1.11
CA ASN A 88 3.48 10.08 0.85
C ASN A 88 3.50 10.37 -0.67
N LEU A 89 2.48 11.07 -1.16
CA LEU A 89 2.25 11.38 -2.57
C LEU A 89 2.65 12.81 -2.93
N MET A 90 3.01 13.65 -1.95
CA MET A 90 3.41 15.04 -2.19
C MET A 90 4.76 15.16 -2.91
N ALA A 91 5.60 14.12 -2.87
CA ALA A 91 6.89 14.05 -3.55
C ALA A 91 6.80 13.50 -5.00
N ALA A 92 5.62 13.56 -5.62
CA ALA A 92 5.41 13.04 -6.98
C ALA A 92 5.94 13.96 -8.11
N GLY A 93 6.57 15.10 -7.78
CA GLY A 93 7.08 16.06 -8.76
C GLY A 93 8.53 15.88 -9.24
N ASP A 94 9.32 14.98 -8.65
CA ASP A 94 10.70 14.73 -9.09
C ASP A 94 10.77 13.42 -9.87
N GLY A 95 10.89 13.51 -11.19
CA GLY A 95 11.11 12.39 -12.13
C GLY A 95 12.48 11.71 -11.98
N ARG A 96 12.92 11.43 -10.76
CA ARG A 96 14.10 10.61 -10.50
C ARG A 96 13.69 9.14 -10.42
N PRO A 97 14.33 8.21 -11.15
CA PRO A 97 14.22 6.79 -10.89
C PRO A 97 14.49 6.55 -9.41
N GLN A 98 13.52 6.00 -8.69
CA GLN A 98 13.73 5.57 -7.31
C GLN A 98 14.62 4.32 -7.40
N GLU A 99 15.92 4.50 -7.17
CA GLU A 99 16.81 3.38 -6.92
C GLU A 99 16.26 2.61 -5.72
N MET A 100 15.92 1.34 -5.97
CA MET A 100 15.46 0.42 -4.96
C MET A 100 16.58 0.26 -3.93
N PRO A 101 16.33 0.42 -2.62
CA PRO A 101 17.35 0.11 -1.63
C PRO A 101 17.59 -1.42 -1.64
N THR A 102 18.70 -1.87 -2.22
CA THR A 102 19.18 -3.26 -2.12
C THR A 102 19.80 -3.55 -0.75
N THR A 103 19.31 -2.92 0.31
CA THR A 103 19.72 -3.26 1.67
C THR A 103 18.97 -4.51 2.09
N ARG A 104 19.58 -5.66 1.79
CA ARG A 104 19.37 -6.92 2.50
C ARG A 104 19.56 -6.61 3.99
N VAL A 105 18.47 -6.41 4.72
CA VAL A 105 18.50 -6.37 6.18
C VAL A 105 18.73 -7.80 6.62
N GLU A 106 20.00 -8.14 6.86
CA GLU A 106 20.34 -9.38 7.55
C GLU A 106 19.84 -9.24 8.99
N VAL A 107 18.70 -9.87 9.26
CA VAL A 107 18.21 -10.05 10.63
C VAL A 107 19.23 -10.97 11.31
N PRO A 108 19.95 -10.53 12.36
CA PRO A 108 20.79 -11.43 13.12
C PRO A 108 19.84 -12.38 13.85
N ILE A 109 19.79 -13.63 13.40
CA ILE A 109 19.18 -14.72 14.15
C ILE A 109 20.01 -14.92 15.43
N ASN A 110 19.67 -14.18 16.49
CA ASN A 110 20.23 -14.44 17.80
C ASN A 110 19.57 -15.73 18.32
N ILE A 111 20.14 -16.88 17.95
CA ILE A 111 19.84 -18.19 18.54
C ILE A 111 20.38 -18.12 19.97
N ARG A 112 19.62 -17.46 20.85
CA ARG A 112 19.74 -17.68 22.28
C ARG A 112 19.37 -19.14 22.49
N GLU A 113 20.37 -19.96 22.81
CA GLU A 113 20.20 -21.30 23.33
C GLU A 113 19.14 -21.26 24.42
N ASN A 114 17.96 -21.81 24.12
CA ASN A 114 16.91 -22.02 25.09
C ASN A 114 17.30 -23.27 25.90
N PRO A 115 17.63 -23.15 27.20
CA PRO A 115 18.11 -24.26 28.00
C PRO A 115 16.90 -25.07 28.50
N ARG A 116 16.24 -25.80 27.61
CA ARG A 116 15.14 -26.68 27.98
C ARG A 116 15.11 -27.96 27.15
N LEU A 117 16.05 -28.87 27.44
CA LEU A 117 15.76 -30.28 27.79
C LEU A 117 17.07 -31.05 28.03
N GLY A 118 17.18 -31.75 29.16
CA GLY A 118 18.30 -32.67 29.38
C GLY A 118 18.45 -33.15 30.82
N MET A 119 17.49 -33.97 31.27
CA MET A 119 17.65 -35.07 32.23
C MET A 119 18.99 -35.17 33.01
N MET A 120 18.93 -35.04 34.34
CA MET A 120 19.87 -35.74 35.22
C MET A 120 19.11 -36.44 36.33
N THR A 121 19.22 -37.76 36.30
CA THR A 121 18.77 -38.73 37.29
C THR A 121 19.41 -38.46 38.64
N ALA A 122 18.62 -38.43 39.71
CA ALA A 122 19.13 -38.46 41.08
C ALA A 122 19.45 -39.91 41.50
N PRO A 123 20.62 -40.18 42.10
CA PRO A 123 20.82 -41.39 42.89
C PRO A 123 20.62 -41.11 44.38
N PHE A 124 19.90 -42.06 45.01
CA PHE A 124 19.77 -42.43 46.44
C PHE A 124 19.56 -41.34 47.49
#